data_AF-A0ABD0PGA9-F1
#
_entry.id   AF-A0ABD0PGA9-F1
#
_cell.length_a   1.000
_cell.length_b   1.000
_cell.length_c   1.000
_cell.angle_alpha   90.00
_cell.angle_beta   90.00
_cell.angle_gamma   90.00
#
_symmetry.space_group_name_H-M   'P 1'
#
loop_
_entity.id
_entity.type
_entity.pdbx_description
1 polymer ?
#
loop_
_entity_poly.entity_id
_entity_poly.type
_entity_poly.pdbx_seq_one_letter_code
_entity_poly.pdbx_strand_id
1 'polypeptide(L)'
;LLDLQPLPVTALGNREYESLYKFTHFNPIQTQIFHTLYHTDTNVLLGAPTGSGKTIAAEMAIFRVFNKYPTSKQVVYIAPLKALVRERIEDWKIRIEEKLGRKVVELTAIAQADLIVTTPEKWDGVSRSWQNRSYVQKVAILIIDEIHLLG
;
A
#
# COMPACT_ATOMS: atom_id res chain seq x y z
N LEU A 1 5.15 13.80 18.45
CA LEU A 1 4.97 14.13 17.01
C LEU A 1 5.51 15.53 16.82
N LEU A 2 6.17 15.80 15.68
CA LEU A 2 6.63 17.16 15.38
C LEU A 2 5.41 18.06 15.14
N ASP A 3 5.51 19.31 15.56
CA ASP A 3 4.47 20.31 15.32
C ASP A 3 4.60 20.84 13.89
N LEU A 4 4.02 20.09 12.95
CA LEU A 4 4.03 20.38 11.52
C LEU A 4 2.69 20.95 11.09
N GLN A 5 2.72 21.86 10.12
CA GLN A 5 1.49 22.28 9.45
C GLN A 5 0.84 21.06 8.76
N PRO A 6 -0.47 20.83 8.95
CA PRO A 6 -1.16 19.71 8.30
C PRO A 6 -0.94 19.75 6.78
N LEU A 7 -0.54 18.62 6.21
CA LEU A 7 -0.24 18.53 4.79
C LEU A 7 -1.55 18.42 3.98
N PRO A 8 -1.79 19.28 2.98
CA PRO A 8 -2.99 19.17 2.15
C PRO A 8 -2.93 17.94 1.25
N VAL A 9 -4.09 17.38 0.89
CA VAL A 9 -4.18 16.21 -0.01
C VAL A 9 -3.59 16.51 -1.40
N THR A 10 -3.62 17.77 -1.83
CA THR A 10 -2.99 18.25 -3.08
C THR A 10 -1.47 18.05 -3.10
N ALA A 11 -0.84 17.76 -1.97
CA ALA A 11 0.57 17.38 -1.92
C ALA A 11 0.88 16.07 -2.67
N LEU A 12 -0.14 15.24 -2.95
CA LEU A 12 0.00 14.05 -3.80
C LEU A 12 0.37 14.40 -5.25
N GLY A 13 0.05 15.62 -5.72
CA GLY A 13 0.39 16.07 -7.06
C GLY A 13 -0.28 15.29 -8.20
N ASN A 14 -1.36 14.57 -7.91
CA ASN A 14 -2.12 13.77 -8.87
C ASN A 14 -3.61 13.84 -8.51
N ARG A 15 -4.40 14.44 -9.42
CA ARG A 15 -5.84 14.68 -9.23
C ARG A 15 -6.65 13.40 -9.01
N GLU A 16 -6.26 12.30 -9.65
CA GLU A 16 -6.95 11.02 -9.46
C GLU A 16 -6.76 10.51 -8.04
N TYR A 17 -5.53 10.59 -7.50
CA TYR A 17 -5.23 10.20 -6.12
C TYR A 17 -5.89 11.13 -5.10
N GLU A 18 -5.88 12.43 -5.37
CA GLU A 18 -6.53 13.44 -4.53
C GLU A 18 -8.03 13.16 -4.38
N SER A 19 -8.70 12.79 -5.48
CA SER A 19 -10.14 12.51 -5.51
C SER A 19 -10.55 11.26 -4.71
N LEU A 20 -9.59 10.43 -4.27
CA LEU A 20 -9.85 9.25 -3.46
C LEU A 20 -10.15 9.58 -2.00
N TYR A 21 -9.85 10.80 -1.55
CA TYR A 21 -9.97 11.22 -0.16
C TYR A 21 -11.09 12.25 0.01
N LYS A 22 -11.89 12.09 1.07
CA LYS A 22 -12.97 13.04 1.44
C LYS A 22 -12.50 14.16 2.37
N PHE A 23 -11.30 14.04 2.93
CA PHE A 23 -10.68 15.04 3.79
C PHE A 23 -9.76 15.96 2.98
N THR A 24 -9.44 17.12 3.53
CA THR A 24 -8.60 18.12 2.85
C THR A 24 -7.13 18.05 3.27
N HIS A 25 -6.83 17.56 4.47
CA HIS A 25 -5.49 17.49 5.03
C HIS A 25 -5.23 16.13 5.69
N PHE A 26 -4.00 15.66 5.56
CA PHE A 26 -3.49 14.50 6.27
C PHE A 26 -3.34 14.78 7.76
N ASN A 27 -3.51 13.74 8.58
CA ASN A 27 -3.30 13.87 10.03
C ASN A 27 -1.80 14.09 10.36
N PRO A 28 -1.43 14.41 11.61
CA PRO A 28 -0.04 14.68 11.97
C PRO A 28 0.94 13.53 11.69
N ILE A 29 0.51 12.27 11.88
CA ILE A 29 1.35 11.09 11.63
C ILE A 29 1.64 10.95 10.13
N GLN A 30 0.58 11.06 9.31
CA GLN A 30 0.65 11.00 7.86
C GLN A 30 1.47 12.17 7.29
N THR A 31 1.26 13.37 7.80
CA THR A 31 2.03 14.58 7.46
C THR A 31 3.52 14.37 7.72
N GLN A 32 3.87 13.86 8.90
CA GLN A 32 5.26 13.64 9.29
C GLN A 32 5.96 12.57 8.43
N ILE A 33 5.24 11.52 8.01
CA ILE A 33 5.83 10.40 7.26
C ILE A 33 5.73 10.54 5.73
N PHE A 34 4.96 11.52 5.25
CA PHE A 34 4.65 11.70 3.83
C PHE A 34 5.89 11.73 2.95
N HIS A 35 6.86 12.59 3.26
CA HIS A 35 8.08 12.73 2.44
C HIS A 35 8.83 11.40 2.33
N THR A 36 8.96 10.66 3.42
CA THR A 36 9.67 9.39 3.44
C THR A 36 8.99 8.37 2.52
N LEU A 37 7.66 8.20 2.64
CA LEU A 37 6.93 7.20 1.85
C LEU A 37 6.75 7.62 0.38
N TYR A 38 6.47 8.91 0.14
CA TYR A 38 6.08 9.41 -1.17
C TYR A 38 7.27 9.88 -2.03
N HIS A 39 8.40 10.26 -1.42
CA HIS A 39 9.57 10.79 -2.16
C HIS A 39 10.88 10.00 -1.99
N THR A 40 11.08 9.20 -0.93
CA THR A 40 12.30 8.36 -0.75
C THR A 40 12.09 6.84 -0.83
N ASP A 41 13.07 6.05 -1.31
CA ASP A 41 12.94 4.58 -1.41
C ASP A 41 13.40 3.86 -0.11
N THR A 42 13.38 4.56 1.03
CA THR A 42 13.87 4.02 2.31
C THR A 42 12.86 3.06 2.92
N ASN A 43 13.35 1.99 3.56
CA ASN A 43 12.51 1.12 4.38
C ASN A 43 11.99 1.87 5.61
N VAL A 44 10.70 1.71 5.91
CA VAL A 44 10.03 2.40 7.02
C VAL A 44 9.39 1.39 7.97
N LEU A 45 9.61 1.60 9.27
CA LEU A 45 8.83 1.00 10.34
C LEU A 45 7.94 2.09 10.95
N LEU A 46 6.62 1.95 10.78
CA LEU A 46 5.64 2.90 11.32
C LEU A 46 4.90 2.30 12.52
N GLY A 47 5.35 2.64 13.72
CA GLY A 47 4.65 2.30 14.97
C GLY A 47 3.61 3.36 15.31
N ALA A 48 2.32 3.04 15.15
CA ALA A 48 1.21 3.90 15.55
C ALA A 48 -0.02 3.09 15.98
N PRO A 49 -0.83 3.57 16.95
CA PRO A 49 -2.05 2.90 17.38
C PRO A 49 -3.03 2.65 16.22
N THR A 50 -3.87 1.62 16.33
CA THR A 50 -5.00 1.41 15.41
C THR A 50 -5.90 2.65 15.37
N GLY A 51 -6.41 2.99 14.18
CA GLY A 51 -7.15 4.24 13.96
C GLY A 51 -6.29 5.46 13.64
N SER A 52 -4.96 5.37 13.76
CA SER A 52 -4.02 6.48 13.42
C SER A 52 -3.85 6.73 11.92
N GLY A 53 -4.55 5.98 11.07
CA GLY A 53 -4.50 6.14 9.62
C GLY A 53 -3.27 5.52 8.94
N LYS A 54 -2.71 4.42 9.50
CA LYS A 54 -1.59 3.66 8.91
C LYS A 54 -1.88 3.16 7.49
N THR A 55 -3.12 2.79 7.20
CA THR A 55 -3.54 2.36 5.86
C THR A 55 -3.32 3.44 4.80
N ILE A 56 -3.56 4.72 5.12
CA ILE A 56 -3.30 5.83 4.20
C ILE A 56 -1.79 6.00 3.99
N ALA A 57 -0.97 5.77 5.03
CA ALA A 57 0.49 5.75 4.86
C ALA A 57 0.92 4.63 3.89
N ALA A 58 0.30 3.43 3.99
CA ALA A 58 0.52 2.36 3.01
C ALA A 58 0.11 2.79 1.58
N GLU A 59 -1.04 3.46 1.43
CA GLU A 59 -1.50 4.01 0.13
C GLU A 59 -0.49 5.00 -0.47
N MET A 60 0.13 5.88 0.33
CA MET A 60 1.18 6.78 -0.14
C MET A 60 2.36 6.00 -0.77
N ALA A 61 2.79 4.91 -0.13
CA ALA A 61 3.86 4.08 -0.65
C ALA A 61 3.43 3.31 -1.92
N ILE A 62 2.18 2.85 -1.99
CA ILE A 62 1.58 2.22 -3.19
C ILE A 62 1.58 3.20 -4.36
N PHE A 63 1.07 4.41 -4.17
CA PHE A 63 1.00 5.45 -5.21
C PHE A 63 2.38 5.87 -5.71
N ARG A 64 3.37 5.93 -4.83
CA ARG A 64 4.76 6.15 -5.24
C ARG A 64 5.25 5.08 -6.22
N VAL A 65 4.96 3.80 -5.94
CA VAL A 65 5.30 2.70 -6.87
C VAL A 65 4.58 2.87 -8.20
N PHE A 66 3.30 3.21 -8.19
CA PHE A 66 2.52 3.45 -9.42
C PHE A 66 3.05 4.63 -10.25
N ASN A 67 3.51 5.70 -9.60
CA ASN A 67 4.13 6.84 -10.26
C ASN A 67 5.50 6.48 -10.86
N LYS A 68 6.35 5.79 -10.08
CA LYS A 68 7.72 5.44 -10.49
C LYS A 68 7.76 4.34 -11.54
N TYR A 69 6.82 3.40 -11.46
CA TYR A 69 6.72 2.26 -12.36
C TYR A 69 5.28 2.16 -12.89
N PRO A 70 4.93 2.96 -13.92
CA PRO A 70 3.58 2.97 -14.46
C PRO A 70 3.12 1.62 -14.99
N THR A 71 4.06 0.74 -15.33
CA THR A 71 3.81 -0.66 -15.67
C THR A 71 4.92 -1.52 -15.08
N SER A 72 4.75 -2.86 -15.13
CA SER A 72 5.79 -3.88 -14.88
C SER A 72 6.15 -4.23 -13.43
N LYS A 73 5.83 -3.37 -12.44
CA LYS A 73 6.11 -3.62 -11.02
C LYS A 73 4.84 -3.87 -10.22
N GLN A 74 4.98 -4.66 -9.16
CA GLN A 74 3.88 -5.08 -8.32
C GLN A 74 4.07 -4.59 -6.88
N VAL A 75 2.96 -4.29 -6.23
CA VAL A 75 2.91 -4.02 -4.79
C VAL A 75 2.30 -5.23 -4.09
N VAL A 76 2.88 -5.63 -2.96
CA VAL A 76 2.30 -6.68 -2.10
C VAL A 76 1.95 -6.06 -0.76
N TYR A 77 0.68 -6.16 -0.39
CA TYR A 77 0.15 -5.80 0.92
C TYR A 77 -0.20 -7.06 1.71
N ILE A 78 0.40 -7.20 2.88
CA ILE A 78 0.17 -8.29 3.80
C ILE A 78 -0.64 -7.77 4.98
N ALA A 79 -1.84 -8.32 5.18
CA ALA A 79 -2.65 -8.11 6.38
C ALA A 79 -2.63 -9.36 7.25
N PRO A 80 -2.69 -9.24 8.59
CA PRO A 80 -2.51 -10.39 9.49
C PRO A 80 -3.70 -11.36 9.50
N LEU A 81 -4.90 -10.88 9.16
CA LEU A 81 -6.13 -11.67 9.20
C LEU A 81 -6.82 -11.67 7.84
N LYS A 82 -7.42 -12.80 7.46
CA LYS A 82 -8.21 -12.93 6.22
C LYS A 82 -9.39 -11.95 6.16
N ALA A 83 -9.96 -11.58 7.30
CA ALA A 83 -11.02 -10.56 7.37
C ALA A 83 -10.52 -9.19 6.91
N LEU A 84 -9.32 -8.77 7.36
CA LEU A 84 -8.70 -7.51 6.94
C LEU A 84 -8.29 -7.54 5.47
N VAL A 85 -7.83 -8.68 4.96
CA VAL A 85 -7.59 -8.85 3.50
C VAL A 85 -8.86 -8.59 2.72
N ARG A 86 -10.00 -9.16 3.13
CA ARG A 86 -11.29 -8.96 2.44
C ARG A 86 -11.71 -7.51 2.47
N GLU A 87 -11.63 -6.86 3.63
CA GLU A 87 -11.95 -5.44 3.79
C GLU A 87 -11.09 -4.56 2.85
N ARG A 88 -9.78 -4.84 2.77
CA ARG A 88 -8.88 -4.10 1.87
C ARG A 88 -9.18 -4.38 0.39
N ILE A 89 -9.53 -5.61 0.02
CA ILE A 89 -9.94 -5.95 -1.35
C ILE A 89 -11.23 -5.23 -1.74
N GLU A 90 -12.23 -5.21 -0.86
CA GLU A 90 -13.50 -4.51 -1.09
C GLU A 90 -13.29 -3.00 -1.30
N ASP A 91 -12.44 -2.38 -0.47
CA ASP A 91 -12.11 -0.95 -0.58
C ASP A 91 -11.28 -0.64 -1.85
N TRP A 92 -10.19 -1.38 -2.07
CA TRP A 92 -9.24 -1.07 -3.13
C TRP A 92 -9.67 -1.52 -4.52
N LYS A 93 -10.58 -2.48 -4.65
CA LYS A 93 -11.22 -2.73 -5.96
C LYS A 93 -11.95 -1.49 -6.47
N ILE A 94 -12.62 -0.74 -5.58
CA ILE A 94 -13.31 0.48 -6.00
C ILE A 94 -12.30 1.63 -6.12
N ARG A 95 -11.51 1.90 -5.07
CA ARG A 95 -10.67 3.10 -5.01
C ARG A 95 -9.43 3.03 -5.90
N ILE A 96 -8.89 1.84 -6.17
CA ILE A 96 -7.65 1.64 -6.92
C ILE A 96 -7.92 0.99 -8.28
N GLU A 97 -8.71 -0.08 -8.35
CA GLU A 97 -8.97 -0.75 -9.64
C GLU A 97 -9.94 0.04 -10.52
N GLU A 98 -11.15 0.33 -10.05
CA GLU A 98 -12.15 1.04 -10.85
C GLU A 98 -11.75 2.49 -11.13
N LYS A 99 -11.21 3.20 -10.12
CA LYS A 99 -10.90 4.64 -10.24
C LYS A 99 -9.53 4.95 -10.85
N LEU A 100 -8.53 4.11 -10.64
CA LEU A 100 -7.16 4.35 -11.13
C LEU A 100 -6.73 3.37 -12.25
N GLY A 101 -7.57 2.39 -12.60
CA GLY A 101 -7.24 1.37 -13.60
C GLY A 101 -6.13 0.40 -13.17
N ARG A 102 -5.90 0.24 -11.86
CA ARG A 102 -4.82 -0.60 -11.30
C ARG A 102 -5.37 -1.92 -10.78
N LYS A 103 -4.95 -3.04 -11.35
CA LYS A 103 -5.54 -4.36 -11.05
C LYS A 103 -5.23 -4.80 -9.61
N VAL A 104 -6.28 -4.96 -8.80
CA VAL A 104 -6.19 -5.39 -7.39
C VAL A 104 -6.65 -6.84 -7.27
N VAL A 105 -5.79 -7.72 -6.76
CA VAL A 105 -6.12 -9.14 -6.60
C VAL A 105 -5.85 -9.66 -5.20
N GLU A 106 -6.73 -10.54 -4.72
CA GLU A 106 -6.32 -11.55 -3.75
C GLU A 106 -5.47 -12.59 -4.52
N LEU A 107 -4.50 -13.23 -3.86
CA LEU A 107 -3.40 -14.07 -4.38
C LEU A 107 -3.72 -15.24 -5.35
N THR A 108 -4.85 -15.25 -6.07
CA THR A 108 -5.27 -16.22 -7.08
C THR A 108 -4.92 -15.84 -8.52
N ALA A 109 -4.60 -14.57 -8.82
CA ALA A 109 -4.34 -14.07 -10.19
C ALA A 109 -3.16 -13.08 -10.28
N ILE A 110 -2.06 -13.40 -9.60
CA ILE A 110 -0.93 -12.49 -9.34
C ILE A 110 -0.11 -12.07 -10.55
N ALA A 111 -0.13 -12.79 -11.67
CA ALA A 111 0.78 -12.50 -12.80
C ALA A 111 0.52 -11.14 -13.50
N GLN A 112 -0.70 -10.62 -13.40
CA GLN A 112 -1.12 -9.36 -14.03
C GLN A 112 -1.51 -8.29 -13.01
N ALA A 113 -1.33 -8.55 -11.72
CA ALA A 113 -1.75 -7.62 -10.68
C ALA A 113 -0.78 -6.44 -10.54
N ASP A 114 -1.32 -5.26 -10.30
CA ASP A 114 -0.55 -4.09 -9.85
C ASP A 114 -0.43 -4.09 -8.32
N LEU A 115 -1.49 -4.54 -7.63
CA LEU A 115 -1.59 -4.63 -6.18
C LEU A 115 -2.13 -6.01 -5.75
N ILE A 116 -1.33 -6.72 -4.97
CA ILE A 116 -1.66 -8.04 -4.40
C ILE A 116 -1.94 -7.85 -2.92
N VAL A 117 -3.12 -8.26 -2.46
CA VAL A 117 -3.49 -8.26 -1.03
C VAL A 117 -3.54 -9.70 -0.54
N THR A 118 -2.85 -10.00 0.56
CA THR A 118 -2.70 -11.38 1.04
C THR A 118 -2.46 -11.49 2.55
N THR A 119 -2.48 -12.71 3.08
CA THR A 119 -2.01 -13.04 4.43
C THR A 119 -0.53 -13.47 4.40
N PRO A 120 0.18 -13.46 5.54
CA PRO A 120 1.57 -13.90 5.64
C PRO A 120 1.78 -15.33 5.15
N GLU A 121 0.91 -16.27 5.54
CA GLU A 121 1.05 -17.69 5.24
C GLU A 121 0.91 -17.96 3.74
N LYS A 122 -0.05 -17.28 3.10
CA LYS A 122 -0.25 -17.35 1.65
C LYS A 122 0.95 -16.76 0.89
N TRP A 123 1.51 -15.65 1.38
CA TRP A 123 2.68 -15.04 0.76
C TRP A 123 3.95 -15.90 0.94
N ASP A 124 4.12 -16.53 2.09
CA ASP A 124 5.23 -17.45 2.36
C ASP A 124 5.21 -18.62 1.36
N GLY A 125 4.06 -19.28 1.17
CA GLY A 125 3.91 -20.34 0.18
C GLY A 125 4.24 -19.91 -1.27
N VAL A 126 4.01 -18.64 -1.59
CA VAL A 126 4.32 -18.09 -2.92
C VAL A 126 5.79 -17.69 -3.07
N SER A 127 6.38 -17.12 -2.04
CA SER A 127 7.75 -16.57 -2.08
C SER A 127 8.84 -17.63 -1.97
N ARG A 128 8.55 -18.84 -1.44
CA ARG A 128 9.55 -19.94 -1.33
C ARG A 128 10.19 -20.36 -2.65
N SER A 129 9.49 -20.24 -3.78
CA SER A 129 10.02 -20.58 -5.12
C SER A 129 10.22 -19.34 -6.00
N TRP A 130 10.60 -18.21 -5.41
CA TRP A 130 10.71 -16.91 -6.10
C TRP A 130 11.63 -16.93 -7.33
N GLN A 131 12.67 -17.77 -7.34
CA GLN A 131 13.62 -17.90 -8.45
C GLN A 131 12.93 -18.36 -9.75
N ASN A 132 11.89 -19.18 -9.61
CA ASN A 132 11.13 -19.73 -10.74
C ASN A 132 9.84 -18.94 -11.02
N ARG A 133 9.61 -17.82 -10.31
CA ARG A 133 8.36 -17.07 -10.33
C ARG A 133 8.62 -15.61 -10.68
N SER A 134 8.54 -15.29 -11.98
CA SER A 134 8.81 -13.95 -12.51
C SER A 134 7.98 -12.84 -11.86
N TYR A 135 6.76 -13.13 -11.38
CA TYR A 135 5.92 -12.17 -10.68
C TYR A 135 6.46 -11.80 -9.29
N VAL A 136 7.05 -12.74 -8.53
CA VAL A 136 7.67 -12.42 -7.23
C VAL A 136 8.87 -11.49 -7.42
N GLN A 137 9.62 -11.67 -8.50
CA GLN A 137 10.76 -10.82 -8.86
C GLN A 137 10.34 -9.41 -9.32
N LYS A 138 9.07 -9.21 -9.68
CA LYS A 138 8.51 -7.91 -10.08
C LYS A 138 8.02 -7.08 -8.90
N VAL A 139 8.01 -7.63 -7.68
CA VAL A 139 7.59 -6.89 -6.49
C VAL A 139 8.56 -5.73 -6.23
N ALA A 140 8.04 -4.50 -6.22
CA ALA A 140 8.81 -3.30 -5.93
C ALA A 140 8.74 -2.91 -4.45
N ILE A 141 7.64 -3.25 -3.77
CA ILE A 141 7.46 -2.98 -2.35
C ILE A 141 6.63 -4.09 -1.68
N LEU A 142 7.02 -4.41 -0.46
CA LEU A 142 6.27 -5.26 0.46
C LEU A 142 5.81 -4.40 1.64
N ILE A 143 4.51 -4.34 1.86
CA ILE A 143 3.88 -3.62 2.97
C ILE A 143 3.29 -4.65 3.91
N ILE A 144 3.69 -4.60 5.18
CA ILE A 144 3.21 -5.52 6.22
C ILE A 144 2.42 -4.70 7.23
N ASP A 145 1.11 -4.88 7.24
CA ASP A 145 0.22 -4.21 8.17
C ASP A 145 0.08 -4.97 9.48
N GLU A 146 -0.12 -4.21 10.57
CA GLU A 146 -0.22 -4.71 11.94
C GLU A 146 0.83 -5.78 12.29
N ILE A 147 2.10 -5.51 11.95
CA ILE A 147 3.25 -6.40 12.16
C ILE A 147 3.39 -6.89 13.61
N HIS A 148 2.87 -6.14 14.58
CA HIS A 148 2.86 -6.51 15.99
C HIS A 148 2.01 -7.74 16.31
N LEU A 149 1.14 -8.17 15.38
CA LEU A 149 0.34 -9.39 15.47
C LEU A 149 1.08 -10.62 14.90
N LEU A 150 2.28 -10.45 14.32
CA LEU A 150 3.14 -11.54 13.90
C LEU A 150 3.99 -11.98 15.10
N GLY A 151 3.45 -12.91 15.88
CA GLY A 151 4.09 -13.52 17.06
C GLY A 151 3.71 -14.98 17.21
#